data_AF-A0A1U7S454-F1
#
_entry.id   AF-A0A1U7S454-F1
#
_cell.length_a   1.000
_cell.length_b   1.000
_cell.length_c   1.000
_cell.angle_alpha   90.00
_cell.angle_beta   90.00
_cell.angle_gamma   90.00
#
_symmetry.space_group_name_H-M   'P 1'
#
loop_
_entity.id
_entity.type
_entity.pdbx_description
1 polymer ?
#
loop_
_entity_poly.entity_id
_entity_poly.type
_entity_poly.pdbx_seq_one_letter_code
_entity_poly.pdbx_strand_id
1 'polypeptide(L)'
;MAASSRAEVLQIYRVLLRESQRFAAYGYRTYAIRRIRDAFRENKHIQDSVEIQKLVNKAKENLDIIHRQVTIGQMYSTQKLVIENPENT
;
A
#
# COMPACT_ATOMS: atom_id res chain seq x y z
N MET A 1 5.78 -4.23 25.32
CA MET A 1 5.33 -3.80 23.97
C MET A 1 3.85 -4.13 23.89
N ALA A 2 2.97 -3.13 23.78
CA ALA A 2 1.54 -3.37 23.66
C ALA A 2 1.23 -3.99 22.29
N ALA A 3 0.33 -4.97 22.23
CA ALA A 3 -0.08 -5.58 20.97
C ALA A 3 -0.81 -4.55 20.08
N SER A 4 -0.44 -4.46 18.79
CA SER A 4 -1.18 -3.65 17.81
C SER A 4 -2.67 -3.96 17.87
N SER A 5 -3.49 -2.93 18.09
CA SER A 5 -4.94 -3.10 18.13
C SER A 5 -5.51 -3.36 16.74
N ARG A 6 -6.67 -4.04 16.67
CA ARG A 6 -7.41 -4.19 15.40
C ARG A 6 -7.69 -2.85 14.71
N ALA A 7 -7.92 -1.79 15.50
CA ALA A 7 -8.15 -0.45 14.97
C ALA A 7 -6.91 0.10 14.25
N GLU A 8 -5.72 -0.11 14.82
CA GLU A 8 -4.44 0.29 14.22
C GLU A 8 -4.20 -0.45 12.90
N VAL A 9 -4.42 -1.77 12.87
CA VAL A 9 -4.28 -2.59 11.65
C VAL A 9 -5.20 -2.10 10.52
N LEU A 10 -6.46 -1.78 10.84
CA LEU A 10 -7.39 -1.24 9.84
C LEU A 10 -7.02 0.17 9.40
N GLN A 11 -6.50 0.99 10.32
CA GLN A 11 -6.07 2.34 9.99
C GLN A 11 -4.90 2.31 9.01
N ILE A 12 -3.87 1.51 9.29
CA ILE A 12 -2.70 1.43 8.43
C ILE A 12 -3.04 0.83 7.06
N TYR A 13 -3.94 -0.15 7.01
CA TYR A 13 -4.46 -0.69 5.74
C TYR A 13 -5.09 0.40 4.86
N ARG A 14 -5.97 1.25 5.43
CA ARG A 14 -6.60 2.35 4.70
C ARG A 14 -5.59 3.39 4.24
N VAL A 15 -4.61 3.72 5.08
CA VAL A 15 -3.56 4.69 4.74
C VAL A 15 -2.70 4.16 3.59
N LEU A 16 -2.22 2.92 3.67
CA LEU A 16 -1.44 2.28 2.60
C LEU A 16 -2.18 2.27 1.26
N LEU A 17 -3.47 1.92 1.27
CA LEU A 17 -4.28 1.95 0.05
C LEU A 17 -4.44 3.37 -0.51
N ARG A 18 -4.71 4.37 0.34
CA ARG A 18 -4.85 5.76 -0.11
C ARG A 18 -3.56 6.30 -0.72
N GLU A 19 -2.42 6.07 -0.07
CA GLU A 19 -1.13 6.53 -0.60
C GLU A 19 -0.74 5.80 -1.88
N SER A 20 -1.04 4.51 -1.99
CA SER A 20 -0.78 3.75 -3.21
C SER A 20 -1.57 4.25 -4.42
N GLN A 21 -2.76 4.84 -4.22
CA GLN A 21 -3.52 5.45 -5.31
C GLN A 21 -2.82 6.67 -5.92
N ARG A 22 -1.91 7.31 -5.18
CA ARG A 22 -1.22 8.53 -5.60
C ARG A 22 -0.05 8.27 -6.53
N PHE A 23 0.34 7.02 -6.75
CA PHE A 23 1.34 6.67 -7.76
C PHE A 23 0.89 7.13 -9.15
N ALA A 24 1.70 7.96 -9.80
CA ALA A 24 1.44 8.42 -11.17
C ALA A 24 1.47 7.25 -12.16
N ALA A 25 2.49 6.38 -12.05
CA ALA A 25 2.66 5.22 -12.91
C ALA A 25 1.60 4.13 -12.62
N TYR A 26 0.87 3.72 -13.66
CA TYR A 26 -0.17 2.68 -13.60
C TYR A 26 0.32 1.37 -12.98
N GLY A 27 1.48 0.88 -13.43
CA GLY A 27 2.04 -0.38 -12.97
C GLY A 27 2.30 -0.39 -11.47
N TYR A 28 2.89 0.67 -10.94
CA TYR A 28 3.15 0.80 -9.50
C TYR A 28 1.86 0.97 -8.70
N ARG A 29 0.94 1.82 -9.18
CA ARG A 29 -0.37 2.02 -8.54
C ARG A 29 -1.12 0.70 -8.38
N THR A 30 -1.33 -0.01 -9.48
CA THR A 30 -2.09 -1.27 -9.50
C THR A 30 -1.39 -2.40 -8.73
N TYR A 31 -0.07 -2.52 -8.88
CA TYR A 31 0.72 -3.50 -8.15
C TYR A 31 0.65 -3.26 -6.64
N ALA A 32 0.91 -2.03 -6.17
CA ALA A 32 0.91 -1.70 -4.75
C ALA A 32 -0.45 -2.00 -4.12
N ILE A 33 -1.54 -1.54 -4.74
CA ILE A 33 -2.91 -1.81 -4.27
C ILE A 33 -3.18 -3.31 -4.15
N ARG A 34 -2.84 -4.08 -5.18
CA ARG A 34 -3.02 -5.54 -5.18
C ARG A 34 -2.19 -6.18 -4.08
N ARG A 35 -0.89 -5.87 -4.00
CA ARG A 35 0.02 -6.47 -3.02
C ARG A 35 -0.38 -6.17 -1.59
N ILE A 36 -0.86 -4.95 -1.30
CA ILE A 36 -1.40 -4.58 0.02
C ILE A 36 -2.64 -5.42 0.34
N ARG A 37 -3.60 -5.53 -0.59
CA ARG A 37 -4.81 -6.34 -0.38
C ARG A 37 -4.47 -7.80 -0.10
N ASP A 38 -3.58 -8.37 -0.89
CA ASP A 38 -3.20 -9.78 -0.77
C ASP A 38 -2.46 -10.02 0.55
N ALA A 39 -1.47 -9.19 0.89
CA ALA A 39 -0.72 -9.34 2.14
C ALA A 39 -1.63 -9.24 3.38
N PHE A 40 -2.60 -8.31 3.42
CA PHE A 40 -3.53 -8.22 4.56
C PHE A 40 -4.51 -9.38 4.62
N ARG A 41 -4.90 -9.96 3.47
CA ARG A 41 -5.75 -11.16 3.41
C ARG A 41 -4.99 -12.41 3.85
N GLU A 42 -3.76 -12.59 3.36
CA GLU A 42 -2.85 -13.69 3.72
C GLU A 42 -2.64 -13.76 5.24
N ASN A 43 -2.48 -12.59 5.90
CA ASN A 43 -2.19 -12.50 7.33
C ASN A 43 -3.44 -12.33 8.23
N LYS A 44 -4.65 -12.43 7.68
CA LYS A 44 -5.92 -12.15 8.40
C LYS A 44 -6.13 -13.04 9.64
N HIS A 45 -5.63 -14.27 9.61
CA HIS A 45 -5.90 -15.29 10.62
C HIS A 45 -4.79 -15.43 11.67
N ILE A 46 -3.73 -14.60 11.61
CA ILE A 46 -2.67 -14.60 12.61
C ILE A 46 -3.24 -14.10 13.94
N GLN A 47 -2.98 -14.85 15.01
CA GLN A 47 -3.43 -14.53 16.37
C GLN A 47 -2.27 -14.16 17.29
N ASP A 48 -1.03 -14.46 16.90
CA ASP A 48 0.14 -14.10 17.69
C ASP A 48 0.36 -12.58 17.68
N SER A 49 0.21 -11.97 18.85
CA SER A 49 0.39 -10.54 19.06
C SER A 49 1.78 -10.03 18.66
N VAL A 50 2.83 -10.84 18.84
CA VAL A 50 4.21 -10.45 18.51
C VAL A 50 4.37 -10.40 16.99
N GLU A 51 3.86 -11.40 16.29
CA GLU A 51 3.90 -11.43 14.83
C GLU A 51 3.05 -10.33 14.20
N ILE A 52 1.85 -10.05 14.74
CA ILE A 52 1.03 -8.92 14.30
C ILE A 52 1.80 -7.61 14.46
N GLN A 53 2.49 -7.40 15.58
CA GLN A 53 3.27 -6.18 15.80
C GLN A 53 4.39 -6.02 14.76
N LYS A 54 5.12 -7.11 14.45
CA LYS A 54 6.17 -7.09 13.42
C LYS A 54 5.60 -6.72 12.05
N LEU A 55 4.46 -7.32 11.67
CA LEU A 55 3.81 -7.03 10.39
C LEU A 55 3.30 -5.59 10.32
N VAL A 56 2.78 -5.04 11.42
CA VAL A 56 2.38 -3.63 11.50
C VAL A 56 3.58 -2.70 11.37
N ASN A 57 4.72 -3.01 12.01
CA ASN A 57 5.93 -2.22 11.87
C ASN A 57 6.45 -2.24 10.42
N LYS A 58 6.47 -3.42 9.79
CA LYS A 58 6.79 -3.56 8.36
C LYS A 58 5.82 -2.77 7.47
N ALA A 59 4.53 -2.72 7.82
CA ALA A 59 3.55 -1.91 7.12
C ALA A 59 3.83 -0.40 7.25
N LYS A 60 4.33 0.06 8.40
CA LYS A 60 4.75 1.47 8.61
C LYS A 60 5.98 1.80 7.76
N GLU A 61 6.99 0.93 7.75
CA GLU A 61 8.17 1.12 6.89
C GLU A 61 7.80 1.16 5.40
N ASN A 62 6.90 0.27 4.97
CA ASN A 62 6.40 0.27 3.59
C ASN A 62 5.61 1.54 3.24
N LEU A 63 4.89 2.11 4.21
CA LEU A 63 4.19 3.39 4.01
C LEU A 63 5.18 4.52 3.71
N ASP A 64 6.29 4.59 4.46
CA ASP A 64 7.34 5.59 4.22
C ASP A 64 8.05 5.40 2.87
N ILE A 65 8.20 4.14 2.43
CA ILE A 65 8.68 3.83 1.08
C ILE A 65 7.69 4.35 0.03
N ILE A 66 6.40 4.04 0.19
CA ILE A 66 5.35 4.48 -0.75
C ILE A 66 5.31 6.00 -0.84
N HIS A 67 5.34 6.73 0.28
CA HIS A 67 5.35 8.19 0.27
C HIS A 67 6.52 8.77 -0.52
N ARG A 68 7.74 8.26 -0.31
CA ARG A 68 8.93 8.70 -1.05
C ARG A 68 8.80 8.41 -2.54
N GLN A 69 8.37 7.19 -2.88
CA GLN A 69 8.25 6.76 -4.28
C GLN A 69 7.12 7.49 -5.02
N VAL A 70 6.01 7.80 -4.35
CA VAL A 70 4.95 8.66 -4.89
C VAL A 70 5.50 10.04 -5.20
N THR A 71 6.24 10.64 -4.26
CA THR A 71 6.82 11.98 -4.44
C THR A 71 7.79 12.03 -5.62
N ILE A 72 8.72 11.05 -5.70
CA ILE A 72 9.67 10.94 -6.82
C ILE A 72 8.92 10.70 -8.14
N GLY A 73 7.92 9.81 -8.15
CA GLY A 73 7.12 9.52 -9.33
C GLY A 73 6.28 10.71 -9.82
N GLN A 74 5.94 11.65 -8.93
CA GLN A 74 5.30 12.91 -9.30
C GLN A 74 6.31 13.93 -9.87
N MET A 75 7.53 13.99 -9.33
CA MET A 75 8.60 14.84 -9.86
C MET A 75 9.05 14.42 -11.26
N TYR A 76 9.06 13.12 -11.53
CA TYR A 76 9.52 12.53 -12.79
C TYR A 76 8.39 11.75 -13.50
N SER A 77 7.19 12.33 -13.55
CA SER A 77 6.04 11.68 -14.18
C SER A 77 6.18 11.61 -15.71
N THR A 78 5.69 10.53 -16.30
CA THR A 78 5.62 10.33 -17.76
C THR A 78 4.19 10.40 -18.27
N GLN A 79 4.02 10.32 -19.59
CA GLN A 79 2.71 10.14 -20.21
C GLN A 79 2.04 8.84 -19.71
N LYS A 80 0.71 8.85 -19.67
CA LYS A 80 -0.10 7.69 -19.31
C LYS A 80 0.00 6.59 -20.37
N LEU A 81 -0.18 5.35 -19.97
CA LEU A 81 -0.25 4.21 -20.88
C LEU A 81 -1.55 4.25 -21.70
N VAL A 82 -1.52 3.65 -22.89
CA VAL A 82 -2.68 3.53 -23.79
C VAL A 82 -3.91 2.89 -23.10
N ILE A 83 -3.66 1.92 -22.22
CA ILE A 83 -4.68 1.19 -21.43
C ILE A 83 -5.32 2.03 -20.32
N GLU A 84 -4.79 3.21 -20.02
CA GLU A 84 -5.38 4.12 -19.04
C GLU A 84 -6.44 5.05 -19.67
N ASN A 85 -6.57 5.04 -20.99
CA ASN A 85 -7.53 5.85 -21.71
C ASN A 85 -8.81 5.05 -21.99
N PRO A 86 -9.97 5.48 -21.44
CA PRO A 86 -11.23 4.76 -21.60
C PRO A 86 -11.78 4.80 -23.03
N GLU A 87 -11.30 5.69 -23.89
CA GLU A 87 -11.71 5.79 -25.31
C GLU A 87 -11.10 4.70 -26.21
N ASN A 88 -10.15 3.90 -25.69
CA ASN A 88 -9.48 2.82 -26.42
C ASN A 88 -10.06 1.42 -26.13
N THR A 89 -11.21 1.36 -25.47
CA THR A 89 -11.98 0.13 -25.15
C THR A 89 -13.36 0.24 -25.74
#